data_AF-A0A3P7KSB1-F1
#
_entry.id   AF-A0A3P7KSB1-F1
#
_cell.length_a   1.000
_cell.length_b   1.000
_cell.length_c   1.000
_cell.angle_alpha   90.00
_cell.angle_beta   90.00
_cell.angle_gamma   90.00
#
_symmetry.space_group_name_H-M   'P 1'
#
loop_
_entity.id
_entity.type
_entity.pdbx_description
1 polymer ?
#
loop_
_entity_poly.entity_id
_entity_poly.type
_entity_poly.pdbx_seq_one_letter_code
_entity_poly.pdbx_strand_id
1 'polypeptide(L)'
;YLLRLSKRNFTFSLTTRTSKLQSASPQIFELDGISLSPDEKWNLSPAVLRTLQRRLLFEVDNPLYLLKQRIVDFIYGKFQVKGGMSPQFAVIDNQSRVVSVFDNFDSLLVPANHVSRSVQNTYYINKDYCLRAHTSAHQHSLISQVSF
;
A
#
# COMPACT_ATOMS: atom_id res chain seq x y z
N TYR A 1 18.76 -47.02 14.28
CA TYR A 1 18.99 -45.76 15.00
C TYR A 1 17.85 -44.81 14.69
N LEU A 2 16.83 -44.82 15.54
CA LEU A 2 15.63 -43.98 15.46
C LEU A 2 15.82 -42.77 16.37
N LEU A 3 15.79 -41.54 15.86
CA LEU A 3 15.49 -40.33 16.66
C LEU A 3 14.78 -39.31 15.76
N ARG A 4 13.44 -39.20 15.78
CA ARG A 4 12.55 -38.53 16.75
C ARG A 4 12.06 -37.19 16.18
N LEU A 5 10.99 -37.27 15.39
CA LEU A 5 10.18 -36.13 14.96
C LEU A 5 9.60 -35.43 16.21
N SER A 6 9.96 -34.17 16.41
CA SER A 6 9.39 -33.30 17.44
C SER A 6 8.00 -32.83 17.00
N LYS A 7 6.95 -33.46 17.52
CA LYS A 7 5.57 -32.98 17.40
C LYS A 7 5.37 -31.79 18.33
N ARG A 8 5.31 -30.58 17.78
CA ARG A 8 4.88 -29.38 18.51
C ARG A 8 3.36 -29.45 18.67
N ASN A 9 2.90 -29.75 19.88
CA ASN A 9 1.49 -29.67 20.25
C ASN A 9 1.11 -28.19 20.33
N PHE A 10 0.26 -27.72 19.42
CA PHE A 10 -0.40 -26.42 19.52
C PHE A 10 -1.73 -26.63 20.26
N THR A 11 -1.76 -26.30 21.55
CA THR A 11 -2.99 -26.20 22.32
C THR A 11 -3.69 -24.90 21.95
N PHE A 12 -4.84 -25.00 21.27
CA PHE A 12 -5.71 -23.87 20.97
C PHE A 12 -6.52 -23.51 22.22
N SER A 13 -6.08 -22.48 22.96
CA SER A 13 -6.91 -21.87 23.99
C SER A 13 -7.85 -20.86 23.34
N LEU A 14 -9.17 -21.10 23.45
CA LEU A 14 -10.18 -20.08 23.19
C LEU A 14 -10.08 -19.00 24.28
N THR A 15 -9.43 -17.89 23.97
CA THR A 15 -9.41 -16.70 24.83
C THR A 15 -10.03 -15.52 24.07
N THR A 16 -11.27 -15.23 24.50
CA THR A 16 -11.87 -13.90 24.70
C THR A 16 -11.61 -12.81 23.64
N ARG A 17 -12.71 -12.45 22.97
CA ARG A 17 -12.93 -11.27 22.13
C ARG A 17 -12.25 -10.03 22.73
N THR A 18 -11.09 -9.63 22.21
CA THR A 18 -10.38 -8.43 22.62
C THR A 18 -11.11 -7.19 22.11
N SER A 19 -11.56 -6.34 23.03
CA SER A 19 -12.00 -4.98 22.72
C SER A 19 -10.83 -4.23 22.07
N LYS A 20 -11.06 -3.68 20.88
CA LYS A 20 -10.09 -2.84 20.14
C LYS A 20 -9.69 -1.65 21.02
N LEU A 21 -8.50 -1.70 21.62
CA LEU A 21 -7.82 -0.51 22.12
C LEU A 21 -7.47 0.35 20.90
N GLN A 22 -8.26 1.40 20.64
CA GLN A 22 -7.86 2.45 19.72
C GLN A 22 -6.61 3.11 20.30
N SER A 23 -5.47 2.94 19.65
CA SER A 23 -4.27 3.70 19.96
C SER A 23 -4.57 5.19 19.74
N ALA A 24 -4.27 6.02 20.73
CA ALA A 24 -4.41 7.48 20.61
C ALA A 24 -3.70 7.98 19.34
N SER A 25 -4.36 8.87 18.61
CA SER A 25 -3.78 9.48 17.40
C SER A 25 -2.58 10.35 17.77
N PRO A 26 -1.48 10.31 17.01
CA PRO A 26 -0.36 11.24 17.21
C PRO A 26 -0.77 12.67 16.82
N GLN A 27 0.00 13.67 17.28
CA GLN A 27 -0.17 15.06 16.86
C GLN A 27 0.18 15.26 15.37
N ILE A 28 1.24 14.59 14.93
CA ILE A 28 1.75 14.63 13.55
C ILE A 28 2.08 13.19 13.13
N PHE A 29 1.67 12.84 11.92
CA PHE A 29 2.02 11.60 11.24
C PHE A 29 2.89 11.91 10.02
N GLU A 30 4.05 11.28 9.93
CA GLU A 30 5.00 11.49 8.84
C GLU A 30 5.25 10.19 8.07
N LEU A 31 5.11 10.23 6.75
CA LEU A 31 5.40 9.10 5.87
C LEU A 31 5.79 9.58 4.47
N ASP A 32 6.84 8.99 3.90
CA ASP A 32 7.31 9.31 2.54
C ASP A 32 7.58 10.81 2.29
N GLY A 33 8.01 11.54 3.33
CA GLY A 33 8.30 12.98 3.27
C GLY A 33 7.07 13.89 3.42
N ILE A 34 5.90 13.32 3.69
CA ILE A 34 4.65 14.07 3.92
C ILE A 34 4.34 14.04 5.42
N SER A 35 4.11 15.23 6.00
CA SER A 35 3.68 15.40 7.41
C SER A 35 2.23 15.87 7.45
N LEU A 36 1.37 15.13 8.16
CA LEU A 36 -0.07 15.39 8.26
C LEU A 36 -0.54 15.35 9.71
N SER A 37 -1.55 16.13 10.04
CA SER A 37 -2.25 16.03 11.33
C SER A 37 -3.42 15.04 11.25
N PRO A 38 -3.44 14.01 12.09
CA PRO A 38 -4.59 13.12 12.25
C PRO A 38 -5.85 13.84 12.74
N ASP A 39 -7.02 13.32 12.39
CA ASP A 39 -8.31 13.79 12.89
C ASP A 39 -9.21 12.63 13.38
N GLU A 40 -10.50 12.87 13.55
CA GLU A 40 -11.50 11.89 14.00
C GLU A 40 -11.56 10.61 13.13
N LYS A 41 -11.14 10.67 11.85
CA LYS A 41 -11.10 9.49 10.97
C LYS A 41 -9.86 8.62 11.17
N TRP A 42 -8.88 9.06 11.95
CA TRP A 42 -7.65 8.29 12.19
C TRP A 42 -7.97 6.87 12.69
N ASN A 43 -7.48 5.86 11.97
CA ASN A 43 -7.73 4.46 12.31
C ASN A 43 -6.51 3.54 12.11
N LEU A 44 -5.31 4.11 12.00
CA LEU A 44 -4.08 3.34 11.86
C LEU A 44 -3.71 2.66 13.19
N SER A 45 -3.63 1.33 13.15
CA SER A 45 -3.22 0.53 14.31
C SER A 45 -1.70 0.42 14.42
N PRO A 46 -1.15 0.14 15.62
CA PRO A 46 0.29 -0.10 15.79
C PRO A 46 0.84 -1.22 14.89
N ALA A 47 0.01 -2.25 14.61
CA ALA A 47 0.39 -3.32 13.69
C ALA A 47 0.59 -2.81 12.26
N VAL A 48 -0.32 -1.97 11.77
CA VAL A 48 -0.21 -1.35 10.43
C VAL A 48 1.00 -0.42 10.39
N LEU A 49 1.20 0.41 11.40
CA LEU A 49 2.35 1.31 11.48
C LEU A 49 3.69 0.58 11.35
N ARG A 50 3.84 -0.59 11.99
CA ARG A 50 5.04 -1.44 11.83
C ARG A 50 5.25 -1.93 10.39
N THR A 51 4.17 -2.20 9.64
CA THR A 51 4.30 -2.65 8.25
C THR A 51 4.81 -1.54 7.32
N LEU A 52 4.54 -0.27 7.65
CA LEU A 52 4.94 0.88 6.83
C LEU A 52 6.45 1.13 6.78
N GLN A 53 7.20 0.52 7.70
CA GLN A 53 8.66 0.59 7.76
C GLN A 53 9.34 -0.25 6.66
N ARG A 54 8.59 -1.15 6.00
CA ARG A 54 9.14 -2.07 4.99
C ARG A 54 8.80 -1.63 3.58
N ARG A 55 9.73 -1.86 2.65
CA ARG A 55 9.58 -1.60 1.22
C ARG A 55 9.95 -2.84 0.41
N LEU A 56 9.15 -3.90 0.56
CA LEU A 56 9.44 -5.24 0.02
C LEU A 56 9.72 -5.27 -1.49
N LEU A 57 9.09 -4.38 -2.25
CA LEU A 57 9.29 -4.26 -3.70
C LEU A 57 10.65 -3.64 -4.10
N PHE A 58 11.45 -3.23 -3.11
CA PHE A 58 12.80 -2.68 -3.25
C PHE A 58 13.85 -3.51 -2.50
N GLU A 59 13.44 -4.51 -1.72
CA GLU A 59 14.36 -5.42 -1.02
C GLU A 59 14.92 -6.43 -2.03
N VAL A 60 16.23 -6.36 -2.33
CA VAL A 60 16.91 -7.34 -3.19
C VAL A 60 16.72 -8.75 -2.63
N ASP A 61 16.58 -9.75 -3.50
CA ASP A 61 16.29 -11.16 -3.19
C ASP A 61 14.92 -11.44 -2.53
N ASN A 62 14.10 -10.42 -2.27
CA ASN A 62 12.72 -10.62 -1.86
C ASN A 62 11.91 -11.19 -3.04
N PRO A 63 11.05 -12.22 -2.83
CA PRO A 63 10.24 -12.79 -3.90
C PRO A 63 9.37 -11.77 -4.63
N LEU A 64 8.89 -10.73 -3.93
CA LEU A 64 8.10 -9.65 -4.54
C LEU A 64 8.95 -8.73 -5.41
N TYR A 65 10.20 -8.45 -5.00
CA TYR A 65 11.16 -7.72 -5.83
C TYR A 65 11.48 -8.51 -7.10
N LEU A 66 11.80 -9.81 -6.98
CA LEU A 66 12.11 -10.67 -8.12
C LEU A 66 10.93 -10.77 -9.10
N LEU A 67 9.70 -10.89 -8.58
CA LEU A 67 8.49 -10.88 -9.41
C LEU A 67 8.32 -9.56 -10.15
N LYS A 68 8.52 -8.41 -9.46
CA LYS A 68 8.48 -7.08 -10.08
C LYS A 68 9.47 -7.00 -11.24
N GLN A 69 10.73 -7.43 -11.04
CA GLN A 69 11.77 -7.40 -12.08
C GLN A 69 11.36 -8.23 -13.29
N ARG A 70 10.85 -9.46 -13.09
CA ARG A 70 10.39 -10.29 -14.21
C ARG A 70 9.26 -9.67 -15.03
N ILE A 71 8.33 -8.97 -14.39
CA ILE A 71 7.26 -8.25 -15.09
C ILE A 71 7.86 -7.11 -15.91
N VAL A 72 8.76 -6.31 -15.32
CA VAL A 72 9.44 -5.20 -16.01
C VAL A 72 10.22 -5.70 -17.23
N ASP A 73 11.04 -6.74 -17.06
CA ASP A 73 11.84 -7.34 -18.14
C ASP A 73 10.96 -7.84 -19.29
N PHE A 74 9.85 -8.49 -18.96
CA PHE A 74 8.89 -8.95 -19.96
C PHE A 74 8.26 -7.80 -20.74
N ILE A 75 7.81 -6.75 -20.05
CA ILE A 75 7.19 -5.59 -20.70
C ILE A 75 8.21 -4.87 -21.59
N TYR A 76 9.44 -4.66 -21.11
CA TYR A 76 10.48 -3.99 -21.87
C TYR A 76 10.98 -4.81 -23.07
N GLY A 77 11.03 -6.14 -22.93
CA GLY A 77 11.35 -7.04 -24.04
C GLY A 77 10.26 -7.09 -25.11
N LYS A 78 8.98 -7.04 -24.71
CA LYS A 78 7.85 -7.19 -25.61
C LYS A 78 7.39 -5.88 -26.28
N PHE A 79 7.50 -4.75 -25.59
CA PHE A 79 6.92 -3.47 -26.01
C PHE A 79 7.99 -2.39 -26.24
N GLN A 80 8.81 -2.61 -27.28
CA GLN A 80 9.87 -1.69 -27.69
C GLN A 80 9.35 -0.66 -28.69
N VAL A 81 9.82 0.59 -28.57
CA VAL A 81 9.53 1.65 -29.55
C VAL A 81 10.39 1.46 -30.79
N LYS A 82 9.76 1.53 -31.98
CA LYS A 82 10.49 1.51 -33.26
C LYS A 82 11.42 2.72 -33.34
N GLY A 83 12.72 2.49 -33.51
CA GLY A 83 13.75 3.54 -33.52
C GLY A 83 14.58 3.64 -32.23
N GLY A 84 14.25 2.84 -31.20
CA GLY A 84 15.21 2.38 -30.20
C GLY A 84 15.97 3.45 -29.41
N MET A 85 15.29 4.18 -28.53
CA MET A 85 15.96 4.93 -27.45
C MET A 85 15.18 4.99 -26.13
N SER A 86 13.88 4.69 -26.10
CA SER A 86 13.07 4.78 -24.87
C SER A 86 12.04 3.65 -24.75
N PRO A 87 11.80 3.12 -23.54
CA PRO A 87 10.75 2.12 -23.32
C PRO A 87 9.37 2.76 -23.53
N GLN A 88 8.43 2.01 -24.12
CA GLN A 88 7.05 2.49 -24.30
C GLN A 88 6.32 2.68 -22.97
N PHE A 89 6.72 1.92 -21.94
CA PHE A 89 6.15 1.97 -20.60
C PHE A 89 7.22 2.42 -19.61
N ALA A 90 6.99 3.53 -18.92
CA ALA A 90 7.84 3.92 -17.80
C ALA A 90 7.48 3.11 -16.54
N VAL A 91 8.49 2.65 -15.80
CA VAL A 91 8.29 2.01 -14.49
C VAL A 91 8.26 3.07 -13.41
N ILE A 92 7.15 3.11 -12.67
CA ILE A 92 6.90 4.09 -11.61
C ILE A 92 6.52 3.33 -10.33
N ASP A 93 7.50 3.05 -9.47
CA ASP A 93 7.33 2.19 -8.30
C ASP A 93 7.60 2.87 -6.94
N ASN A 94 8.18 4.07 -6.94
CA ASN A 94 8.48 4.84 -5.72
C ASN A 94 7.44 5.94 -5.43
N GLN A 95 6.16 5.64 -5.59
CA GLN A 95 5.07 6.57 -5.27
C GLN A 95 4.71 6.58 -3.78
N SER A 96 4.26 7.73 -3.28
CA SER A 96 3.86 7.91 -1.87
C SER A 96 2.77 6.93 -1.47
N ARG A 97 2.92 6.32 -0.28
CA ARG A 97 1.89 5.47 0.34
C ARG A 97 0.70 6.28 0.85
N VAL A 98 0.92 7.56 1.16
CA VAL A 98 -0.13 8.51 1.53
C VAL A 98 -0.64 9.21 0.27
N VAL A 99 -1.95 9.16 0.07
CA VAL A 99 -2.65 9.76 -1.07
C VAL A 99 -3.85 10.57 -0.58
N SER A 100 -4.32 11.50 -1.41
CA SER A 100 -5.58 12.19 -1.12
C SER A 100 -6.76 11.22 -1.26
N VAL A 101 -7.83 11.47 -0.51
CA VAL A 101 -9.10 10.73 -0.64
C VAL A 101 -9.66 10.88 -2.06
N PHE A 102 -9.43 12.05 -2.68
CA PHE A 102 -9.79 12.29 -4.07
C PHE A 102 -9.07 11.33 -5.02
N ASP A 103 -7.75 11.23 -4.94
CA ASP A 103 -6.96 10.35 -5.79
C ASP A 103 -7.31 8.88 -5.58
N ASN A 104 -7.52 8.48 -4.32
CA ASN A 104 -7.85 7.10 -3.99
C ASN A 104 -9.27 6.68 -4.43
N PHE A 105 -10.21 7.62 -4.61
CA PHE A 105 -11.60 7.29 -4.89
C PHE A 105 -12.27 8.15 -5.96
N ASP A 106 -12.35 9.46 -5.74
CA ASP A 106 -13.12 10.39 -6.59
C ASP A 106 -12.58 10.45 -8.02
N SER A 107 -11.26 10.45 -8.17
CA SER A 107 -10.59 10.41 -9.48
C SER A 107 -10.89 9.14 -10.29
N LEU A 108 -11.30 8.08 -9.60
CA LEU A 108 -11.68 6.78 -10.16
C LEU A 108 -13.21 6.60 -10.24
N LEU A 109 -13.97 7.69 -10.03
CA LEU A 109 -15.44 7.72 -10.10
C LEU A 109 -16.12 6.81 -9.06
N VAL A 110 -15.44 6.48 -7.96
CA VAL A 110 -16.05 5.73 -6.85
C VAL A 110 -17.06 6.66 -6.16
N PRO A 111 -18.33 6.29 -5.94
CA PRO A 111 -19.30 7.20 -5.34
C PRO A 111 -19.02 7.45 -3.84
N ALA A 112 -19.49 8.60 -3.33
CA ALA A 112 -19.25 9.01 -1.94
C ALA A 112 -19.85 8.05 -0.89
N ASN A 113 -20.93 7.35 -1.23
CA ASN A 113 -21.61 6.36 -0.38
C ASN A 113 -21.09 4.93 -0.58
N HIS A 114 -19.97 4.73 -1.27
CA HIS A 114 -19.43 3.41 -1.55
C HIS A 114 -18.81 2.75 -0.32
N VAL A 115 -19.03 1.44 -0.15
CA VAL A 115 -18.55 0.66 1.01
C VAL A 115 -17.03 0.69 1.18
N SER A 116 -16.27 0.81 0.08
CA SER A 116 -14.80 0.93 0.16
C SER A 116 -14.34 2.17 0.92
N ARG A 117 -15.15 3.25 0.94
CA ARG A 117 -14.85 4.49 1.67
C ARG A 117 -15.08 4.37 3.17
N SER A 118 -15.68 3.28 3.65
CA SER A 118 -15.86 3.04 5.08
C SER A 118 -14.52 2.99 5.83
N VAL A 119 -14.50 3.54 7.05
CA VAL A 119 -13.36 3.46 7.99
C VAL A 119 -13.01 2.03 8.41
N GLN A 120 -13.86 1.05 8.08
CA GLN A 120 -13.56 -0.36 8.30
C GLN A 120 -12.70 -0.98 7.19
N ASN A 121 -12.75 -0.40 5.98
CA ASN A 121 -12.09 -0.92 4.77
C ASN A 121 -10.86 -0.12 4.36
N THR A 122 -10.79 1.16 4.75
CA THR A 122 -9.71 2.06 4.35
C THR A 122 -9.00 2.65 5.57
N TYR A 123 -7.68 2.75 5.49
CA TYR A 123 -6.86 3.36 6.54
C TYR A 123 -6.72 4.86 6.32
N TYR A 124 -7.42 5.65 7.11
CA TYR A 124 -7.42 7.11 7.05
C TYR A 124 -6.39 7.69 8.01
N ILE A 125 -5.67 8.70 7.53
CA ILE A 125 -4.85 9.58 8.36
C ILE A 125 -5.76 10.69 8.89
N ASN A 126 -6.49 11.34 7.98
CA ASN A 126 -7.52 12.32 8.28
C ASN A 126 -8.64 12.28 7.23
N LYS A 127 -9.57 13.23 7.26
CA LYS A 127 -10.68 13.33 6.31
C LYS A 127 -10.24 13.48 4.85
N ASP A 128 -9.06 14.04 4.60
CA ASP A 128 -8.55 14.42 3.29
C ASP A 128 -7.49 13.45 2.74
N TYR A 129 -6.84 12.66 3.62
CA TYR A 129 -5.74 11.75 3.27
C TYR A 129 -5.89 10.35 3.87
N CYS A 130 -5.52 9.34 3.08
CA CYS A 130 -5.50 7.94 3.49
C CYS A 130 -4.24 7.23 2.99
N LEU A 131 -3.96 6.05 3.56
CA LEU A 131 -3.05 5.12 2.89
C LEU A 131 -3.74 4.59 1.63
N ARG A 132 -3.03 4.56 0.51
CA ARG A 132 -3.60 4.07 -0.76
C ARG A 132 -4.13 2.64 -0.60
N ALA A 133 -5.36 2.41 -1.04
CA ALA A 133 -5.96 1.08 -1.03
C ALA A 133 -5.49 0.23 -2.22
N HIS A 134 -5.08 0.88 -3.31
CA HIS A 134 -4.67 0.27 -4.57
C HIS A 134 -3.69 1.16 -5.33
N THR A 135 -2.93 0.58 -6.25
CA THR A 135 -2.00 1.32 -7.12
C THR A 135 -2.71 2.27 -8.10
N SER A 136 -3.99 2.03 -8.41
CA SER A 136 -4.80 2.90 -9.26
C SER A 136 -4.97 4.32 -8.71
N ALA A 137 -4.70 4.55 -7.42
CA ALA A 137 -4.78 5.88 -6.82
C ALA A 137 -3.81 6.89 -7.48
N HIS A 138 -2.78 6.40 -8.17
CA HIS A 138 -1.82 7.26 -8.86
C HIS A 138 -2.18 7.52 -10.33
N GLN A 139 -3.22 6.88 -10.89
CA GLN A 139 -3.54 6.99 -12.32
C GLN A 139 -3.81 8.43 -12.74
N HIS A 140 -4.65 9.15 -12.00
CA HIS A 140 -5.01 10.53 -12.32
C HIS A 140 -3.78 11.44 -12.35
N SER A 141 -2.96 11.39 -11.29
CA SER A 141 -1.74 12.20 -11.18
C SER A 141 -0.71 11.86 -12.27
N LEU A 142 -0.53 10.58 -12.61
CA LEU A 142 0.44 10.16 -13.62
C LEU A 142 -0.01 10.53 -15.04
N ILE A 143 -1.29 10.39 -15.35
CA ILE A 143 -1.83 10.77 -16.66
C ILE A 143 -1.79 12.29 -16.83
N SER A 144 -2.09 13.07 -15.80
CA SER A 144 -2.06 14.53 -15.87
C SER A 144 -0.65 15.12 -16.00
N GLN A 145 0.38 14.39 -15.58
CA GLN A 145 1.78 14.77 -15.79
C GLN A 145 2.25 14.56 -17.24
N VAL A 146 1.59 13.66 -17.97
CA VAL A 146 1.86 13.41 -19.39
C VAL A 146 0.98 14.36 -20.21
N SER A 147 1.40 15.61 -20.33
CA SER A 147 0.78 16.57 -21.26
C SER A 147 1.06 16.15 -22.69
N PHE A 148 0.00 16.04 -23.51
CA PHE A 148 0.07 15.85 -24.96
C PHE A 148 0.27 17.18 -25.69
#